data_AF-A0AAW5LN86-F1
#
_entry.id   AF-A0AAW5LN86-F1
#
_cell.length_a   1.000
_cell.length_b   1.000
_cell.length_c   1.000
_cell.angle_alpha   90.00
_cell.angle_beta   90.00
_cell.angle_gamma   90.00
#
_symmetry.space_group_name_H-M   'P 1'
#
loop_
_entity.id
_entity.type
_entity.pdbx_description
1 polymer ?
#
loop_
_entity_poly.entity_id
_entity_poly.type
_entity_poly.pdbx_seq_one_letter_code
_entity_poly.pdbx_strand_id
1 'polypeptide(L)'
;MSTLEHDILDLKEFISSLITVSRQYSTSKLVDENLSISTVNRFKQRTNDILSISCLSLKLIARKLDKYDVEDHHYYKTLKKKINTFVNRHILIDKDIHLIHMGISHNTLQKFKDKSLNNSYYISTLVKHSLNLKDKHTRISK
;
A
#
# COMPACT_ATOMS: atom_id res chain seq x y z
N MET A 1 -11.71 -12.48 -13.45
CA MET A 1 -10.57 -11.99 -12.63
C MET A 1 -10.44 -12.86 -11.40
N SER A 2 -9.22 -13.18 -10.98
CA SER A 2 -8.98 -13.82 -9.67
C SER A 2 -9.19 -12.83 -8.51
N THR A 3 -9.45 -13.33 -7.30
CA THR A 3 -9.61 -12.49 -6.09
C THR A 3 -8.39 -11.58 -5.87
N LEU A 4 -7.18 -12.09 -6.18
CA LEU A 4 -5.95 -11.30 -6.13
C LEU A 4 -5.95 -10.13 -7.13
N GLU A 5 -6.35 -10.36 -8.37
CA GLU A 5 -6.44 -9.29 -9.38
C GLU A 5 -7.42 -8.20 -8.96
N HIS A 6 -8.57 -8.59 -8.40
CA HIS A 6 -9.55 -7.65 -7.89
C HIS A 6 -8.99 -6.81 -6.72
N ASP A 7 -8.35 -7.45 -5.75
CA ASP A 7 -7.77 -6.74 -4.61
C ASP A 7 -6.56 -5.85 -5.01
N ILE A 8 -5.81 -6.22 -6.06
CA ILE A 8 -4.78 -5.34 -6.66
C ILE A 8 -5.44 -4.12 -7.32
N LEU A 9 -6.54 -4.32 -8.05
CA LEU A 9 -7.27 -3.23 -8.70
C LEU A 9 -7.86 -2.26 -7.67
N ASP A 10 -8.49 -2.79 -6.61
CA ASP A 10 -9.04 -2.00 -5.50
C ASP A 10 -7.97 -1.12 -4.82
N LEU A 11 -6.76 -1.65 -4.62
CA LEU A 11 -5.62 -0.86 -4.13
C LEU A 11 -5.21 0.24 -5.12
N LYS A 12 -5.14 -0.07 -6.41
CA LYS A 12 -4.79 0.92 -7.44
C LYS A 12 -5.81 2.04 -7.51
N GLU A 13 -7.08 1.72 -7.53
CA GLU A 13 -8.18 2.69 -7.59
C GLU A 13 -8.19 3.59 -6.37
N PHE A 14 -8.03 3.02 -5.17
CA PHE A 14 -7.95 3.80 -3.95
C PHE A 14 -6.72 4.73 -3.91
N ILE A 15 -5.54 4.25 -4.32
CA ILE A 15 -4.36 5.14 -4.38
C ILE A 15 -4.55 6.23 -5.44
N SER A 16 -5.19 5.89 -6.57
CA SER A 16 -5.52 6.86 -7.61
C SER A 16 -6.47 7.95 -7.11
N SER A 17 -7.46 7.59 -6.30
CA SER A 17 -8.36 8.56 -5.69
C SER A 17 -7.62 9.47 -4.71
N LEU A 18 -6.70 8.95 -3.89
CA LEU A 18 -5.85 9.78 -3.04
C LEU A 18 -5.02 10.79 -3.85
N ILE A 19 -4.47 10.37 -5.00
CA ILE A 19 -3.74 11.26 -5.90
C ILE A 19 -4.68 12.36 -6.41
N THR A 20 -5.87 12.01 -6.89
CA THR A 20 -6.87 12.96 -7.38
C THR A 20 -7.28 13.98 -6.32
N VAL A 21 -7.63 13.53 -5.12
CA VAL A 21 -8.00 14.41 -4.00
C VAL A 21 -6.83 15.32 -3.62
N SER A 22 -5.60 14.78 -3.57
CA SER A 22 -4.41 15.59 -3.24
C SER A 22 -4.12 16.72 -4.24
N ARG A 23 -4.61 16.62 -5.48
CA ARG A 23 -4.46 17.68 -6.51
C ARG A 23 -5.32 18.91 -6.22
N GLN A 24 -6.40 18.76 -5.47
CA GLN A 24 -7.30 19.86 -5.10
C GLN A 24 -6.69 20.81 -4.06
N TYR A 25 -5.67 20.35 -3.33
CA TYR A 25 -4.99 21.12 -2.29
C TYR A 25 -3.66 21.68 -2.78
N SER A 26 -3.28 22.86 -2.28
CA SER A 26 -1.93 23.39 -2.51
C SER A 26 -0.88 22.46 -1.90
N THR A 27 0.31 22.39 -2.52
CA THR A 27 1.41 21.58 -1.99
C THR A 27 1.78 22.01 -0.57
N SER A 28 1.76 23.31 -0.27
CA SER A 28 2.06 23.86 1.05
C SER A 28 1.13 23.34 2.15
N LYS A 29 -0.15 23.07 1.86
CA LYS A 29 -1.08 22.46 2.84
C LYS A 29 -0.68 21.03 3.21
N LEU A 30 -0.19 20.26 2.24
CA LEU A 30 0.10 18.84 2.44
C LEU A 30 1.48 18.58 3.03
N VAL A 31 2.41 19.54 2.98
CA VAL A 31 3.77 19.42 3.51
C VAL A 31 3.78 19.49 5.04
N ASP A 32 4.74 18.79 5.66
CA ASP A 32 5.17 19.01 7.06
C ASP A 32 6.60 18.50 7.31
N GLU A 33 7.01 18.50 8.57
CA GLU A 33 8.30 18.01 9.06
C GLU A 33 8.62 16.58 8.58
N ASN A 34 7.62 15.74 8.36
CA ASN A 34 7.79 14.34 7.94
C ASN A 34 7.48 14.11 6.46
N LEU A 35 6.97 15.12 5.74
CA LEU A 35 6.51 15.01 4.36
C LEU A 35 7.02 16.18 3.51
N SER A 36 8.16 15.97 2.84
CA SER A 36 8.81 16.99 2.01
C SER A 36 7.98 17.45 0.81
N ILE A 37 8.20 18.69 0.37
CA ILE A 37 7.64 19.28 -0.86
C ILE A 37 7.88 18.37 -2.07
N SER A 38 9.09 17.82 -2.21
CA SER A 38 9.45 16.91 -3.30
C SER A 38 8.60 15.65 -3.30
N THR A 39 8.33 15.07 -2.13
CA THR A 39 7.50 13.87 -1.99
C THR A 39 6.05 14.17 -2.39
N VAL A 40 5.49 15.29 -1.93
CA VAL A 40 4.12 15.71 -2.27
C VAL A 40 3.98 15.96 -3.77
N ASN A 41 4.91 16.72 -4.37
CA ASN A 41 4.85 17.00 -5.80
C ASN A 41 4.96 15.73 -6.64
N ARG A 42 5.90 14.84 -6.31
CA ARG A 42 6.04 13.53 -6.98
C ARG A 42 4.79 12.65 -6.83
N PHE A 43 4.11 12.72 -5.69
CA PHE A 43 2.85 12.02 -5.49
C PHE A 43 1.74 12.60 -6.38
N LYS A 44 1.55 13.92 -6.35
CA LYS A 44 0.51 14.62 -7.13
C LYS A 44 0.69 14.44 -8.63
N GLN A 45 1.92 14.48 -9.13
CA GLN A 45 2.24 14.35 -10.56
C GLN A 45 2.15 12.91 -11.07
N ARG A 46 1.96 11.92 -10.19
CA ARG A 46 1.97 10.52 -10.58
C ARG A 46 0.73 10.17 -11.39
N THR A 47 0.95 9.67 -12.60
CA THR A 47 -0.09 9.17 -13.52
C THR A 47 0.10 7.70 -13.82
N ASN A 48 1.36 7.25 -13.87
CA ASN A 48 1.77 5.88 -14.09
C ASN A 48 2.46 5.31 -12.83
N ASP A 49 2.56 3.98 -12.75
CA ASP A 49 3.27 3.27 -11.69
C ASP A 49 2.83 3.67 -10.26
N ILE A 50 1.51 3.67 -10.07
CA ILE A 50 0.83 4.08 -8.83
C ILE A 50 1.22 3.16 -7.65
N LEU A 51 1.68 1.94 -7.92
CA LEU A 51 2.10 0.99 -6.89
C LEU A 51 3.53 1.22 -6.38
N SER A 52 4.36 1.99 -7.08
CA SER A 52 5.72 2.33 -6.61
C SER A 52 5.75 3.48 -5.60
N ILE A 53 4.68 3.64 -4.82
CA ILE A 53 4.61 4.57 -3.69
C ILE A 53 4.85 3.77 -2.41
N SER A 54 5.64 4.31 -1.49
CA SER A 54 5.88 3.66 -0.20
C SER A 54 4.64 3.74 0.70
N CYS A 55 4.44 2.72 1.53
CA CYS A 55 3.39 2.73 2.56
C CYS A 55 3.51 3.92 3.50
N LEU A 56 4.73 4.30 3.86
CA LEU A 56 4.98 5.47 4.70
C LEU A 56 4.50 6.76 4.02
N SER A 57 4.84 6.98 2.74
CA SER A 57 4.38 8.15 2.00
C SER A 57 2.85 8.17 1.87
N LEU A 58 2.22 7.03 1.56
CA LEU A 58 0.76 6.92 1.49
C LEU A 58 0.11 7.22 2.85
N LYS A 59 0.67 6.71 3.94
CA LYS A 59 0.21 7.00 5.29
C LYS A 59 0.25 8.49 5.59
N LEU A 60 1.38 9.15 5.35
CA LEU A 60 1.56 10.57 5.65
C LEU A 60 0.58 11.43 4.84
N ILE A 61 0.42 11.12 3.55
CA ILE A 61 -0.50 11.84 2.67
C ILE A 61 -1.94 11.59 3.07
N ALA A 62 -2.35 10.34 3.32
CA ALA A 62 -3.71 10.04 3.74
C ALA A 62 -4.08 10.76 5.05
N ARG A 63 -3.18 10.81 6.03
CA ARG A 63 -3.40 11.56 7.28
C ARG A 63 -3.49 13.08 7.06
N LYS A 64 -2.79 13.60 6.06
CA LYS A 64 -2.92 15.01 5.66
C LYS A 64 -4.28 15.28 5.05
N LEU A 65 -4.74 14.42 4.14
CA LEU A 65 -6.05 14.54 3.55
C LEU A 65 -7.15 14.44 4.60
N ASP A 66 -7.07 13.48 5.54
CA ASP A 66 -8.00 13.38 6.69
C ASP A 66 -8.11 14.67 7.53
N LYS A 67 -7.07 15.51 7.53
CA LYS A 67 -7.06 16.77 8.29
C LYS A 67 -7.74 17.92 7.53
N TYR A 68 -7.70 17.90 6.20
CA TYR A 68 -8.08 19.06 5.38
C TYR A 68 -9.33 18.84 4.54
N ASP A 69 -9.66 17.60 4.25
CA ASP A 69 -10.92 17.26 3.60
C ASP A 69 -12.04 17.43 4.62
N VAL A 70 -12.96 18.34 4.33
CA VAL A 70 -14.04 18.75 5.25
C VAL A 70 -15.11 17.65 5.32
N GLU A 71 -15.11 16.77 4.32
CA GLU A 71 -15.88 15.53 4.31
C GLU A 71 -15.16 14.49 5.19
N ASP A 72 -15.92 13.74 6.01
CA ASP A 72 -15.40 12.73 6.97
C ASP A 72 -14.86 11.46 6.28
N HIS A 73 -14.10 11.66 5.22
CA HIS A 73 -13.39 10.65 4.48
C HIS A 73 -12.19 10.21 5.30
N HIS A 74 -12.35 9.14 6.08
CA HIS A 74 -11.25 8.52 6.81
C HIS A 74 -10.27 7.77 5.87
N TYR A 75 -9.52 8.50 5.05
CA TYR A 75 -8.54 7.98 4.09
C TYR A 75 -7.48 7.12 4.76
N TYR A 76 -6.88 7.55 5.88
CA TYR A 76 -5.84 6.74 6.54
C TYR A 76 -6.40 5.43 7.07
N LYS A 77 -7.57 5.47 7.71
CA LYS A 77 -8.26 4.27 8.22
C LYS A 77 -8.58 3.30 7.09
N THR A 78 -9.06 3.83 5.96
CA THR A 78 -9.39 3.05 4.77
C THR A 78 -8.15 2.44 4.13
N LEU A 79 -7.07 3.21 3.96
CA LEU A 79 -5.78 2.74 3.47
C LEU A 79 -5.25 1.58 4.32
N LYS A 80 -5.23 1.77 5.64
CA LYS A 80 -4.77 0.76 6.60
C LYS A 80 -5.61 -0.50 6.52
N LYS A 81 -6.94 -0.38 6.41
CA LYS A 81 -7.83 -1.53 6.24
C LYS A 81 -7.52 -2.28 4.94
N LYS A 82 -7.45 -1.59 3.80
CA LYS A 82 -7.18 -2.20 2.49
C LYS A 82 -5.85 -2.94 2.46
N ILE A 83 -4.76 -2.31 2.92
CA ILE A 83 -3.43 -2.95 2.96
C ILE A 83 -3.43 -4.17 3.89
N ASN A 84 -4.01 -4.06 5.08
CA ASN A 84 -4.04 -5.19 6.01
C ASN A 84 -4.86 -6.36 5.48
N THR A 85 -6.01 -6.08 4.85
CA THR A 85 -6.83 -7.11 4.21
C THR A 85 -6.04 -7.79 3.09
N PHE A 86 -5.38 -7.02 2.23
CA PHE A 86 -4.54 -7.56 1.15
C PHE A 86 -3.44 -8.48 1.68
N VAL A 87 -2.68 -8.00 2.68
CA VAL A 87 -1.58 -8.75 3.29
C VAL A 87 -2.09 -10.05 3.92
N ASN A 88 -3.17 -10.01 4.70
CA ASN A 88 -3.69 -11.21 5.36
C ASN A 88 -4.25 -12.22 4.36
N ARG A 89 -4.89 -11.75 3.29
CA ARG A 89 -5.55 -12.61 2.30
C ARG A 89 -4.58 -13.25 1.31
N HIS A 90 -3.48 -12.56 0.98
CA HIS A 90 -2.60 -12.99 -0.13
C HIS A 90 -1.14 -13.19 0.23
N ILE A 91 -0.70 -12.82 1.44
CA ILE A 91 0.70 -12.94 1.86
C ILE A 91 0.83 -13.77 3.12
N LEU A 92 0.12 -13.41 4.19
CA LEU A 92 0.15 -14.13 5.47
C LEU A 92 -0.84 -15.32 5.47
N ILE A 93 -0.80 -16.10 4.39
CA ILE A 93 -1.71 -17.24 4.14
C ILE A 93 -1.19 -18.57 4.72
N ASP A 94 0.05 -18.59 5.18
CA ASP A 94 0.71 -19.78 5.73
C ASP A 94 1.64 -19.38 6.90
N LYS A 95 2.19 -20.37 7.59
CA LYS A 95 3.19 -20.20 8.65
C LYS A 95 4.45 -19.53 8.11
N ASP A 96 5.10 -18.73 8.95
CA ASP A 96 6.32 -17.99 8.61
C ASP A 96 7.40 -18.86 7.95
N ILE A 97 7.62 -20.07 8.47
CA ILE A 97 8.62 -21.00 7.94
C ILE A 97 8.33 -21.33 6.47
N HIS A 98 7.07 -21.60 6.12
CA HIS A 98 6.69 -21.88 4.74
C HIS A 98 6.83 -20.65 3.85
N LEU A 99 6.41 -19.47 4.33
CA LEU A 99 6.57 -18.22 3.59
C LEU A 99 8.04 -17.85 3.35
N ILE A 100 8.92 -18.17 4.30
CA ILE A 100 10.37 -18.01 4.17
C ILE A 100 10.92 -18.99 3.13
N HIS A 101 10.52 -20.27 3.15
CA HIS A 101 10.88 -21.23 2.10
C HIS A 101 10.34 -20.80 0.72
N MET A 102 9.22 -20.08 0.69
CA MET A 102 8.69 -19.46 -0.53
C MET A 102 9.42 -18.16 -0.92
N GLY A 103 10.49 -17.77 -0.23
CA GLY A 103 11.40 -16.71 -0.65
C GLY A 103 11.07 -15.31 -0.11
N ILE A 104 10.22 -15.21 0.92
CA ILE A 104 10.02 -13.96 1.66
C ILE A 104 11.04 -13.90 2.79
N SER A 105 11.91 -12.90 2.81
CA SER A 105 12.86 -12.76 3.91
C SER A 105 12.13 -12.50 5.24
N HIS A 106 12.72 -12.97 6.35
CA HIS A 106 12.14 -12.77 7.68
C HIS A 106 11.83 -11.29 7.97
N ASN A 107 12.75 -10.39 7.61
CA ASN A 107 12.58 -8.95 7.82
C ASN A 107 11.40 -8.40 7.00
N THR A 108 11.25 -8.80 5.73
CA THR A 108 10.10 -8.42 4.91
C THR A 108 8.79 -8.93 5.50
N LEU A 109 8.78 -10.15 6.05
CA LEU A 109 7.61 -10.72 6.70
C LEU A 109 7.20 -9.93 7.95
N GLN A 110 8.16 -9.55 8.79
CA GLN A 110 7.90 -8.67 9.95
C GLN A 110 7.31 -7.33 9.52
N LYS A 111 7.82 -6.74 8.44
CA LYS A 111 7.26 -5.49 7.88
C LYS A 111 5.82 -5.64 7.42
N PHE A 112 5.44 -6.78 6.86
CA PHE A 112 4.06 -7.06 6.47
C PHE A 112 3.14 -7.31 7.66
N LYS A 113 3.65 -7.91 8.73
CA LYS A 113 2.91 -8.10 9.98
C LYS A 113 2.66 -6.79 10.72
N ASP A 114 3.53 -5.80 10.53
CA ASP A 114 3.36 -4.47 11.10
C ASP A 114 2.22 -3.69 10.41
N LYS A 115 1.08 -3.62 11.11
CA LYS A 115 -0.14 -2.93 10.66
C LYS A 115 -0.06 -1.40 10.79
N SER A 116 1.04 -0.83 11.28
CA SER A 116 1.17 0.61 11.53
C SER A 116 1.41 1.45 10.27
N LEU A 117 1.79 0.79 9.16
CA LEU A 117 2.27 1.39 7.91
C LEU A 117 3.47 2.35 8.11
N ASN A 118 4.25 2.16 9.18
CA ASN A 118 5.47 2.93 9.41
C ASN A 118 6.64 2.46 8.53
N ASN A 119 6.58 1.21 8.05
CA ASN A 119 7.62 0.66 7.20
C ASN A 119 7.59 1.28 5.80
N SER A 120 8.77 1.58 5.26
CA SER A 120 8.97 2.23 3.97
C SER A 120 8.91 1.28 2.76
N TYR A 121 8.30 0.10 2.89
CA TYR A 121 8.16 -0.79 1.74
C TYR A 121 7.15 -0.23 0.73
N TYR A 122 7.31 -0.60 -0.54
CA TYR A 122 6.47 -0.14 -1.64
C TYR A 122 5.23 -1.03 -1.80
N ILE A 123 4.11 -0.48 -2.28
CA ILE A 123 2.93 -1.30 -2.60
C ILE A 123 3.26 -2.33 -3.69
N SER A 124 4.13 -1.99 -4.64
CA SER A 124 4.66 -2.92 -5.64
C SER A 124 5.35 -4.13 -5.01
N THR A 125 5.95 -3.99 -3.82
CA THR A 125 6.54 -5.10 -3.06
C THR A 125 5.46 -6.06 -2.56
N LEU A 126 4.33 -5.55 -2.06
CA LEU A 126 3.19 -6.39 -1.68
C LEU A 126 2.67 -7.18 -2.88
N VAL A 127 2.46 -6.49 -4.00
CA VAL A 127 1.92 -7.10 -5.22
C VAL A 127 2.87 -8.18 -5.74
N LYS A 128 4.17 -7.90 -5.82
CA LYS A 128 5.18 -8.88 -6.24
C LYS A 128 5.16 -10.14 -5.38
N HIS A 129 5.14 -10.00 -4.05
CA HIS A 129 5.12 -11.15 -3.16
C HIS A 129 3.80 -11.94 -3.25
N SER A 130 2.65 -11.28 -3.35
CA SER A 130 1.36 -11.96 -3.51
C SER A 130 1.26 -12.77 -4.81
N LEU A 131 1.78 -12.24 -5.93
CA LEU A 131 1.82 -12.95 -7.20
C LEU A 131 2.74 -14.17 -7.12
N ASN A 132 3.94 -14.00 -6.56
CA ASN A 132 4.90 -15.09 -6.38
C ASN A 132 4.33 -16.22 -5.50
N LEU A 133 3.61 -15.89 -4.43
CA LEU A 133 2.97 -16.87 -3.56
C LEU A 133 1.85 -17.62 -4.28
N LYS A 134 0.99 -16.91 -5.02
CA LYS A 134 -0.06 -17.53 -5.84
C LYS A 134 0.51 -18.54 -6.83
N ASP A 135 1.58 -18.19 -7.52
CA ASP A 135 2.23 -19.07 -8.49
C ASP A 135 2.84 -20.31 -7.81
N LYS A 136 3.50 -20.14 -6.67
CA LYS A 136 4.09 -21.24 -5.90
C LYS A 136 3.04 -22.19 -5.33
N HIS A 137 1.94 -21.66 -4.76
CA HIS A 137 0.83 -22.47 -4.29
C HIS A 137 0.20 -23.29 -5.43
N THR A 138 0.00 -22.68 -6.60
CA THR A 138 -0.58 -23.38 -7.77
C THR A 138 0.30 -24.53 -8.25
N ARG A 139 1.63 -24.44 -8.08
CA ARG A 139 2.58 -25.50 -8.45
C ARG A 139 2.65 -26.63 -7.42
N ILE A 140 2.41 -26.34 -6.14
CA ILE A 140 2.42 -27.36 -5.07
C ILE A 140 1.10 -28.14 -5.03
N SER A 141 -0.02 -27.52 -5.43
CA SER A 141 -1.35 -28.14 -5.49
C SER A 141 -1.63 -28.97 -6.75
N LYS A 142 -0.65 -29.14 -7.65
CA LYS A 142 -0.74 -29.97 -8.85
C LYS A 142 0.18 -31.17 -8.71
#